data_AF-A0A2P9AUM8-F1
#
_entry.id   AF-A0A2P9AUM8-F1
#
_cell.length_a   1.000
_cell.length_b   1.000
_cell.length_c   1.000
_cell.angle_alpha   90.00
_cell.angle_beta   90.00
_cell.angle_gamma   90.00
#
_symmetry.space_group_name_H-M   'P 1'
#
loop_
_entity.id
_entity.type
_entity.pdbx_description
1 polymer ?
#
loop_
_entity_poly.entity_id
_entity_poly.type
_entity_poly.pdbx_seq_one_letter_code
_entity_poly.pdbx_strand_id
1 'polypeptide(L)'
;MGFAGILQVDGYGGYRVLADKSGVTLAFCWAHVRRRFYELAAAGPAPIASEALRRIAELYRVEDDVRGRSAEQRRVVRQDRSRPIVVELEPWLREKLGLISQKTKLAEAIRYTLSRWEGLSRFLDDGRIEIDSNTVERSIRPIALNRKNALFAGSDGGAEHWAVIASLIETCKLNGVEPLGYLADLLTRIVNGHPNSQIDDLLPWVYINKLELKAVT
;
A
#
# COMPACT_ATOMS: atom_id res chain seq x y z
N MET A 1 19.62 0.29 12.38
CA MET A 1 19.51 0.86 11.01
C MET A 1 18.06 1.27 10.81
N GLY A 2 17.81 2.52 10.39
CA GLY A 2 16.46 2.96 10.02
C GLY A 2 16.22 2.74 8.53
N PHE A 3 15.00 2.36 8.15
CA PHE A 3 14.59 2.32 6.74
C PHE A 3 14.59 3.75 6.17
N ALA A 4 15.20 3.92 4.98
CA ALA A 4 15.12 5.14 4.18
C ALA A 4 14.54 4.78 2.81
N GLY A 5 13.55 5.54 2.34
CA GLY A 5 12.82 5.20 1.12
C GLY A 5 11.37 5.66 1.16
N ILE A 6 10.54 5.13 0.25
CA ILE A 6 9.13 5.47 0.16
C ILE A 6 8.33 4.53 1.05
N LEU A 7 7.48 5.11 1.90
CA LEU A 7 6.50 4.38 2.70
C LEU A 7 5.09 4.79 2.28
N GLN A 8 4.34 3.86 1.70
CA GLN A 8 2.96 4.09 1.31
C GLN A 8 2.01 3.86 2.49
N VAL A 9 1.13 4.82 2.77
CA VAL A 9 0.31 4.84 4.00
C VAL A 9 -1.15 5.27 3.75
N ASP A 10 -2.02 4.84 4.65
CA ASP A 10 -3.45 5.20 4.72
C ASP A 10 -3.71 6.66 5.15
N GLY A 11 -2.67 7.36 5.59
CA GLY A 11 -2.76 8.72 6.09
C GLY A 11 -3.02 8.85 7.59
N TYR A 12 -2.84 7.77 8.38
CA TYR A 12 -2.79 7.83 9.84
C TYR A 12 -1.69 8.77 10.33
N GLY A 13 -2.02 9.62 11.30
CA GLY A 13 -1.16 10.71 11.74
C GLY A 13 0.19 10.26 12.31
N GLY A 14 0.26 9.05 12.89
CA GLY A 14 1.47 8.50 13.50
C GLY A 14 2.63 8.33 12.51
N TYR A 15 2.36 8.17 11.21
CA TYR A 15 3.40 8.01 10.20
C TYR A 15 4.21 9.28 9.93
N ARG A 16 3.68 10.48 10.25
CA ARG A 16 4.43 11.74 10.08
C ARG A 16 5.70 11.76 10.92
N VAL A 17 5.65 11.17 12.12
CA VAL A 17 6.81 11.07 13.03
C VAL A 17 7.94 10.25 12.42
N LEU A 18 7.63 9.29 11.55
CA LEU A 18 8.65 8.51 10.83
C LEU A 18 9.29 9.33 9.70
N ALA A 19 8.49 10.09 8.95
CA ALA A 19 9.01 10.96 7.89
C ALA A 19 10.00 11.99 8.43
N ASP A 20 9.71 12.56 9.61
CA ASP A 20 10.53 13.60 10.24
C ASP A 20 11.87 13.07 10.79
N LYS A 21 12.03 11.75 10.96
CA LYS A 21 13.17 11.16 11.69
C LYS A 21 14.05 10.22 10.86
N SER A 22 13.59 9.67 9.74
CA SER A 22 14.29 8.53 9.14
C SER A 22 14.50 8.55 7.62
N GLY A 23 14.53 9.71 6.95
CA GLY A 23 14.74 9.75 5.49
C GLY A 23 13.63 9.02 4.72
N VAL A 24 12.45 8.92 5.35
CA VAL A 24 11.26 8.26 4.81
C VAL A 24 10.38 9.28 4.12
N THR A 25 9.98 8.96 2.90
CA THR A 25 9.05 9.77 2.11
C THR A 25 7.68 9.10 2.11
N LEU A 26 6.64 9.81 2.57
CA LEU A 26 5.28 9.24 2.64
C LEU A 26 4.55 9.33 1.31
N ALA A 27 4.07 8.22 0.77
CA ALA A 27 3.09 8.22 -0.32
C ALA A 27 1.69 7.99 0.27
N PHE A 28 0.73 8.86 -0.04
CA PHE A 28 -0.63 8.76 0.51
C PHE A 28 -1.58 8.06 -0.47
N CYS A 29 -2.57 7.39 0.10
CA CYS A 29 -3.52 6.56 -0.61
C CYS A 29 -4.78 7.32 -1.07
N TRP A 30 -5.08 7.29 -2.37
CA TRP A 30 -6.29 7.91 -2.93
C TRP A 30 -7.59 7.19 -2.53
N ALA A 31 -7.54 5.90 -2.16
CA ALA A 31 -8.73 5.18 -1.71
C ALA A 31 -9.32 5.80 -0.42
N HIS A 32 -8.46 6.31 0.48
CA HIS A 32 -8.89 7.00 1.70
C HIS A 32 -9.53 8.36 1.42
N VAL A 33 -8.98 9.10 0.45
CA VAL A 33 -9.59 10.34 -0.04
C VAL A 33 -10.96 10.04 -0.66
N ARG A 34 -11.02 9.06 -1.57
CA ARG A 34 -12.25 8.63 -2.25
C ARG A 34 -13.34 8.25 -1.25
N ARG A 35 -13.01 7.47 -0.22
CA ARG A 35 -13.97 7.03 0.80
C ARG A 35 -14.65 8.21 1.51
N ARG A 36 -13.90 9.24 1.87
CA ARG A 36 -14.45 10.44 2.54
C ARG A 36 -15.46 11.18 1.67
N PHE A 37 -15.19 11.32 0.37
CA PHE A 37 -16.15 11.92 -0.56
C PHE A 37 -17.33 11.00 -0.85
N TYR A 38 -17.12 9.68 -0.92
CA TYR A 38 -18.18 8.70 -1.11
C TYR A 38 -19.19 8.72 0.04
N GLU A 39 -18.73 8.74 1.28
CA GLU A 39 -19.60 8.80 2.47
C GLU A 39 -20.50 10.06 2.47
N LEU A 40 -20.02 11.16 1.89
CA LEU A 40 -20.81 12.38 1.71
C LEU A 40 -21.84 12.26 0.59
N ALA A 41 -21.46 11.73 -0.57
CA ALA A 41 -22.35 11.56 -1.72
C ALA A 41 -23.41 10.48 -1.48
N ALA A 42 -23.09 9.45 -0.69
CA ALA A 42 -24.04 8.41 -0.31
C ALA A 42 -25.14 8.92 0.64
N ALA A 43 -24.89 10.00 1.38
CA ALA A 43 -25.84 10.59 2.32
C ALA A 43 -26.89 11.49 1.66
N GLY A 44 -26.75 11.82 0.37
CA GLY A 44 -27.67 12.66 -0.38
C GLY A 44 -26.98 13.51 -1.46
N PRO A 45 -27.70 14.45 -2.09
CA PRO A 45 -27.15 15.31 -3.13
C PRO A 45 -25.91 16.10 -2.64
N ALA A 46 -24.74 15.73 -3.16
CA ALA A 46 -23.47 16.37 -2.81
C ALA A 46 -22.68 16.63 -4.11
N PRO A 47 -22.96 17.73 -4.84
CA PRO A 47 -22.38 17.96 -6.17
C PRO A 47 -20.85 18.08 -6.13
N ILE A 48 -20.30 18.75 -5.12
CA ILE A 48 -18.84 18.87 -4.93
C ILE A 48 -18.22 17.49 -4.65
N ALA A 49 -18.83 16.69 -3.77
CA ALA A 49 -18.32 15.35 -3.49
C ALA A 49 -18.41 14.44 -4.73
N SER A 50 -19.50 14.54 -5.49
CA SER A 50 -19.73 13.77 -6.71
C SER A 50 -18.71 14.11 -7.80
N GLU A 51 -18.41 15.39 -7.99
CA GLU A 51 -17.38 15.83 -8.96
C GLU A 51 -15.98 15.39 -8.52
N ALA A 52 -15.65 15.46 -7.23
CA ALA A 52 -14.40 14.93 -6.71
C ALA A 52 -14.28 13.41 -6.98
N LEU A 53 -15.34 12.65 -6.73
CA LEU A 53 -15.38 11.21 -7.03
C LEU A 53 -15.23 10.91 -8.52
N ARG A 54 -15.83 11.72 -9.39
CA ARG A 54 -15.71 11.58 -10.85
C ARG A 54 -14.25 11.72 -11.30
N ARG A 55 -13.56 12.77 -10.85
CA ARG A 55 -12.14 13.02 -11.15
C ARG A 55 -11.24 11.93 -10.56
N ILE A 56 -11.50 11.48 -9.34
CA ILE A 56 -10.77 10.36 -8.76
C ILE A 56 -10.98 9.07 -9.57
N ALA A 57 -12.20 8.82 -10.04
CA ALA A 57 -12.49 7.66 -10.89
C ALA A 57 -11.75 7.71 -12.24
N GLU A 58 -11.45 8.91 -12.77
CA GLU A 58 -10.60 9.06 -13.96
C GLU A 58 -9.16 8.64 -13.68
N LEU A 59 -8.60 9.00 -12.52
CA LEU A 59 -7.28 8.52 -12.10
C LEU A 59 -7.24 6.98 -12.06
N TYR A 60 -8.27 6.35 -11.47
CA TYR A 60 -8.36 4.89 -11.40
C TYR A 60 -8.46 4.23 -12.77
N ARG A 61 -9.17 4.84 -13.74
CA ARG A 61 -9.20 4.34 -15.13
C ARG A 61 -7.81 4.35 -15.77
N VAL A 62 -7.02 5.39 -15.53
CA VAL A 62 -5.62 5.41 -16.00
C VAL A 62 -4.81 4.28 -15.34
N GLU A 63 -5.00 4.06 -14.04
CA GLU A 63 -4.28 3.02 -13.29
C GLU A 63 -4.62 1.60 -13.74
N ASP A 64 -5.87 1.35 -14.13
CA ASP A 64 -6.26 0.05 -14.69
C ASP A 64 -5.56 -0.23 -16.04
N ASP A 65 -5.33 0.80 -16.87
CA ASP A 65 -4.63 0.65 -18.17
C ASP A 65 -3.12 0.39 -18.03
N VAL A 66 -2.50 0.89 -16.95
CA VAL A 66 -1.05 0.80 -16.73
C VAL A 66 -0.66 -0.30 -15.75
N ARG A 67 -1.62 -0.98 -15.12
CA ARG A 67 -1.35 -2.08 -14.19
C ARG A 67 -0.61 -3.21 -14.93
N GLY A 68 0.41 -3.76 -14.28
CA GLY A 68 1.26 -4.80 -14.86
C GLY A 68 2.35 -4.29 -15.82
N ARG A 69 2.40 -2.98 -16.11
CA ARG A 69 3.50 -2.36 -16.87
C ARG A 69 4.69 -2.03 -15.98
N SER A 70 5.84 -1.76 -16.59
CA SER A 70 7.04 -1.35 -15.85
C SER A 70 6.84 0.02 -15.18
N ALA A 71 7.62 0.29 -14.12
CA ALA A 71 7.56 1.58 -13.42
C ALA A 71 7.75 2.77 -14.38
N GLU A 72 8.67 2.67 -15.34
CA GLU A 72 8.90 3.76 -16.31
C GLU A 72 7.69 3.96 -17.22
N GLN A 73 7.10 2.89 -17.74
CA GLN A 73 5.91 2.97 -18.58
C GLN A 73 4.72 3.57 -17.83
N ARG A 74 4.52 3.17 -16.56
CA ARG A 74 3.49 3.76 -15.70
C ARG A 74 3.71 5.25 -15.53
N ARG A 75 4.94 5.66 -15.21
CA ARG A 75 5.31 7.07 -15.03
C ARG A 75 5.00 7.89 -16.29
N VAL A 76 5.42 7.44 -17.47
CA VAL A 76 5.16 8.14 -18.74
C VAL A 76 3.66 8.37 -18.95
N VAL A 77 2.84 7.32 -18.81
CA VAL A 77 1.38 7.43 -19.00
C VAL A 77 0.74 8.32 -17.93
N ARG A 78 1.22 8.28 -16.68
CA ARG A 78 0.73 9.14 -15.60
C ARG A 78 1.05 10.61 -15.85
N GLN A 79 2.21 10.94 -16.41
CA GLN A 79 2.56 12.32 -16.77
C GLN A 79 1.62 12.87 -17.86
N ASP A 80 1.22 12.04 -18.81
CA ASP A 80 0.32 12.43 -19.90
C ASP A 80 -1.16 12.51 -19.45
N ARG A 81 -1.65 11.50 -18.71
CA ARG A 81 -3.09 11.33 -18.44
C ARG A 81 -3.51 11.66 -17.01
N SER A 82 -2.72 11.29 -16.02
CA SER A 82 -3.08 11.49 -14.59
C SER A 82 -2.69 12.88 -14.08
N ARG A 83 -1.53 13.40 -14.49
CA ARG A 83 -1.01 14.70 -14.04
C ARG A 83 -1.97 15.86 -14.34
N PRO A 84 -2.59 15.99 -15.53
CA PRO A 84 -3.56 17.06 -15.78
C PRO A 84 -4.74 17.03 -14.80
N ILE A 85 -5.29 15.84 -14.53
CA ILE A 85 -6.40 15.66 -13.58
C ILE A 85 -6.01 16.13 -12.18
N VAL A 86 -4.82 15.73 -11.70
CA VAL A 86 -4.32 16.12 -10.38
C VAL A 86 -4.09 17.64 -10.33
N VAL A 87 -3.38 18.21 -11.32
CA VAL A 87 -3.08 19.65 -11.39
C VAL A 87 -4.34 20.51 -11.41
N GLU A 88 -5.42 20.06 -12.04
CA GLU A 88 -6.71 20.77 -12.03
C GLU A 88 -7.52 20.55 -10.75
N LEU A 89 -7.39 19.38 -10.12
CA LEU A 89 -8.17 19.01 -8.93
C LEU A 89 -7.76 19.83 -7.69
N GLU A 90 -6.47 20.12 -7.49
CA GLU A 90 -6.01 20.92 -6.34
C GLU A 90 -6.62 22.33 -6.28
N PRO A 91 -6.47 23.19 -7.31
CA PRO A 91 -7.01 24.54 -7.28
C PRO A 91 -8.54 24.52 -7.19
N TRP A 92 -9.20 23.58 -7.87
CA TRP A 92 -10.64 23.41 -7.78
C TRP A 92 -11.10 23.07 -6.35
N LEU A 93 -10.41 22.17 -5.65
CA LEU A 93 -10.70 21.86 -4.24
C LEU A 93 -10.49 23.09 -3.34
N ARG A 94 -9.43 23.87 -3.57
CA ARG A 94 -9.15 25.11 -2.82
C ARG A 94 -10.25 26.15 -3.04
N GLU A 95 -10.67 26.34 -4.29
CA GLU A 95 -11.78 27.22 -4.65
C GLU A 95 -13.06 26.78 -3.92
N LYS A 96 -13.45 25.50 -4.01
CA LYS A 96 -14.67 25.01 -3.35
C LYS A 96 -14.59 25.11 -1.84
N LEU A 97 -13.42 24.93 -1.23
CA LEU A 97 -13.23 25.12 0.21
C LEU A 97 -13.52 26.57 0.64
N GLY A 98 -13.19 27.56 -0.20
CA GLY A 98 -13.48 28.97 0.06
C GLY A 98 -14.97 29.33 -0.03
N LEU A 99 -15.76 28.53 -0.74
CA LEU A 99 -17.18 28.78 -0.99
C LEU A 99 -18.12 28.08 0.02
N ILE A 100 -17.60 27.27 0.93
CA ILE A 100 -18.40 26.47 1.87
C ILE A 100 -18.11 26.81 3.33
N SER A 101 -19.06 26.50 4.20
CA SER A 101 -18.87 26.61 5.65
C SER A 101 -17.77 25.66 6.14
N GLN A 102 -16.83 26.22 6.91
CA GLN A 102 -15.63 25.51 7.37
C GLN A 102 -15.92 24.38 8.38
N LYS A 103 -17.11 24.39 8.99
CA LYS A 103 -17.54 23.39 9.99
C LYS A 103 -18.21 22.16 9.37
N THR A 104 -18.34 22.12 8.04
CA THR A 104 -19.00 21.00 7.35
C THR A 104 -18.07 19.78 7.20
N LYS A 105 -18.65 18.58 7.14
CA LYS A 105 -17.92 17.35 6.81
C LYS A 105 -17.26 17.41 5.43
N LEU A 106 -17.86 18.15 4.48
CA LEU A 106 -17.26 18.40 3.17
C LEU A 106 -15.97 19.22 3.30
N ALA A 107 -15.99 20.31 4.07
CA ALA A 107 -14.78 21.09 4.32
C ALA A 107 -13.69 20.28 5.02
N GLU A 108 -14.06 19.36 5.93
CA GLU A 108 -13.12 18.41 6.53
C GLU A 108 -12.50 17.47 5.49
N ALA A 109 -13.30 16.87 4.60
CA ALA A 109 -12.81 15.98 3.54
C ALA A 109 -11.85 16.71 2.58
N ILE A 110 -12.17 17.95 2.21
CA ILE A 110 -11.30 18.77 1.35
C ILE A 110 -9.99 19.10 2.08
N ARG A 111 -10.03 19.57 3.33
CA ARG A 111 -8.81 19.85 4.10
C ARG A 111 -7.95 18.61 4.31
N TYR A 112 -8.56 17.46 4.58
CA TYR A 112 -7.85 16.19 4.70
C TYR A 112 -7.06 15.85 3.44
N THR A 113 -7.67 16.10 2.27
CA THR A 113 -7.07 15.88 0.96
C THR A 113 -5.93 16.85 0.70
N LEU A 114 -6.19 18.15 0.86
CA LEU A 114 -5.19 19.21 0.62
C LEU A 114 -3.99 19.12 1.56
N SER A 115 -4.18 18.72 2.82
CA SER A 115 -3.08 18.55 3.77
C SER A 115 -2.15 17.37 3.44
N ARG A 116 -2.52 16.53 2.47
CA ARG A 116 -1.77 15.34 2.03
C ARG A 116 -1.35 15.43 0.57
N TRP A 117 -1.57 16.58 -0.06
CA TRP A 117 -1.50 16.72 -1.50
C TRP A 117 -0.17 16.31 -2.10
N GLU A 118 0.94 16.71 -1.48
CA GLU A 118 2.28 16.35 -1.91
C GLU A 118 2.45 14.82 -1.99
N GLY A 119 2.11 14.08 -0.92
CA GLY A 119 2.23 12.63 -0.90
C GLY A 119 1.17 11.90 -1.73
N LEU A 120 0.01 12.51 -1.97
CA LEU A 120 -0.99 12.01 -2.93
C LEU A 120 -0.53 12.17 -4.39
N SER A 121 0.37 13.10 -4.66
CA SER A 121 0.87 13.39 -6.01
C SER A 121 2.11 12.58 -6.39
N ARG A 122 2.82 11.98 -5.40
CA ARG A 122 4.09 11.25 -5.63
C ARG A 122 3.98 10.10 -6.63
N PHE A 123 2.82 9.43 -6.73
CA PHE A 123 2.61 8.36 -7.72
C PHE A 123 2.78 8.83 -9.18
N LEU A 124 2.57 10.12 -9.45
CA LEU A 124 2.77 10.68 -10.79
C LEU A 124 4.22 10.57 -11.24
N ASP A 125 5.16 10.78 -10.31
CA ASP A 125 6.58 10.93 -10.61
C ASP A 125 7.38 9.65 -10.39
N ASP A 126 6.86 8.72 -9.59
CA ASP A 126 7.46 7.41 -9.34
C ASP A 126 6.48 6.27 -9.66
N GLY A 127 6.75 5.55 -10.75
CA GLY A 127 5.94 4.44 -11.22
C GLY A 127 5.94 3.20 -10.31
N ARG A 128 6.77 3.16 -9.27
CA ARG A 128 6.75 2.11 -8.24
C ARG A 128 5.67 2.34 -7.19
N ILE A 129 5.20 3.58 -7.05
CA ILE A 129 4.16 3.94 -6.09
C ILE A 129 2.79 3.57 -6.69
N GLU A 130 2.02 2.80 -5.93
CA GLU A 130 0.62 2.52 -6.26
C GLU A 130 -0.27 3.72 -5.95
N ILE A 131 -1.39 3.86 -6.65
CA ILE A 131 -2.36 4.94 -6.35
C ILE A 131 -3.02 4.76 -4.97
N ASP A 132 -3.08 3.51 -4.48
CA ASP A 132 -3.63 3.16 -3.18
C ASP A 132 -2.91 1.98 -2.52
N SER A 133 -3.14 1.83 -1.22
CA SER A 133 -2.59 0.79 -0.35
C SER A 133 -3.48 -0.45 -0.27
N ASN A 134 -4.50 -0.60 -1.13
CA ASN A 134 -5.52 -1.66 -0.98
C ASN A 134 -4.92 -3.06 -1.07
N THR A 135 -3.88 -3.26 -1.86
CA THR A 135 -3.18 -4.55 -1.94
C THR A 135 -2.54 -4.91 -0.59
N VAL A 136 -1.81 -3.96 0.02
CA VAL A 136 -1.19 -4.14 1.34
C VAL A 136 -2.26 -4.37 2.41
N GLU A 137 -3.32 -3.58 2.40
CA GLU A 137 -4.44 -3.71 3.34
C GLU A 137 -5.16 -5.06 3.22
N ARG A 138 -5.29 -5.60 2.01
CA ARG A 138 -5.83 -6.95 1.79
C ARG A 138 -4.88 -8.03 2.29
N SER A 139 -3.58 -7.91 2.06
CA SER A 139 -2.57 -8.86 2.53
C SER A 139 -2.46 -8.92 4.05
N ILE A 140 -2.60 -7.78 4.75
CA ILE A 140 -2.59 -7.74 6.22
C ILE A 140 -3.93 -8.13 6.85
N ARG A 141 -5.02 -8.19 6.08
CA ARG A 141 -6.36 -8.47 6.63
C ARG A 141 -6.47 -9.81 7.38
N PRO A 142 -5.92 -10.94 6.88
CA PRO A 142 -5.94 -12.20 7.62
C PRO A 142 -5.24 -12.09 8.97
N ILE A 143 -4.16 -11.31 9.04
CA ILE A 143 -3.40 -11.03 10.27
C ILE A 143 -4.28 -10.29 11.27
N ALA A 144 -4.92 -9.20 10.83
CA ALA A 144 -5.79 -8.39 11.66
C ALA A 144 -7.02 -9.18 12.17
N LEU A 145 -7.58 -10.06 11.32
CA LEU A 145 -8.67 -10.95 11.71
C LEU A 145 -8.21 -12.04 12.67
N ASN A 146 -7.03 -12.63 12.46
CA ASN A 146 -6.46 -13.61 13.38
C ASN A 146 -6.24 -13.00 14.76
N ARG A 147 -5.69 -11.78 14.85
CA ARG A 147 -5.56 -11.03 16.12
C ARG A 147 -6.89 -10.89 16.84
N LYS A 148 -7.98 -10.62 16.12
CA LYS A 148 -9.33 -10.52 16.71
C LYS A 148 -9.81 -11.87 17.26
N ASN A 149 -9.40 -12.97 16.65
CA ASN A 149 -9.81 -14.34 17.01
C ASN A 149 -8.85 -15.01 18.01
N ALA A 150 -7.64 -14.49 18.18
CA ALA A 150 -6.64 -14.94 19.13
C ALA A 150 -6.89 -14.33 20.52
N LEU A 151 -8.05 -14.64 21.09
CA LEU A 151 -8.56 -14.08 22.36
C LEU A 151 -7.65 -14.33 23.58
N PHE A 152 -6.62 -15.19 23.45
CA PHE A 152 -5.68 -15.58 24.51
C PHE A 152 -4.19 -15.38 24.15
N ALA A 153 -3.88 -14.72 23.03
CA ALA A 153 -2.51 -14.34 22.70
C ALA A 153 -2.13 -13.09 23.50
N GLY A 154 -1.34 -13.26 24.56
CA GLY A 154 -1.14 -12.22 25.59
C GLY A 154 0.29 -11.75 25.81
N SER A 155 1.26 -12.11 24.97
CA SER A 155 2.65 -11.68 25.13
C SER A 155 3.23 -11.01 23.89
N ASP A 156 4.01 -9.95 24.11
CA ASP A 156 4.71 -9.22 23.05
C ASP A 156 5.68 -10.13 22.28
N GLY A 157 6.38 -11.04 22.98
CA GLY A 157 7.26 -12.02 22.33
C GLY A 157 6.51 -13.02 21.44
N GLY A 158 5.29 -13.41 21.83
CA GLY A 158 4.43 -14.22 20.99
C GLY A 158 4.00 -13.48 19.71
N ALA A 159 3.71 -12.18 19.83
CA ALA A 159 3.39 -11.33 18.69
C ALA A 159 4.59 -11.14 17.75
N GLU A 160 5.80 -10.98 18.29
CA GLU A 160 7.04 -10.88 17.51
C GLU A 160 7.31 -12.17 16.71
N HIS A 161 7.25 -13.33 17.35
CA HIS A 161 7.42 -14.62 16.67
C HIS A 161 6.38 -14.84 15.58
N TRP A 162 5.12 -14.50 15.87
CA TRP A 162 4.04 -14.61 14.89
C TRP A 162 4.29 -13.69 13.70
N ALA A 163 4.75 -12.46 13.92
CA ALA A 163 5.06 -11.50 12.87
C ALA A 163 6.18 -12.01 11.94
N VAL A 164 7.20 -12.66 12.48
CA VAL A 164 8.27 -13.31 11.68
C VAL A 164 7.68 -14.39 10.77
N ILE A 165 6.90 -15.31 11.32
CA ILE A 165 6.32 -16.43 10.54
C ILE A 165 5.35 -15.92 9.47
N ALA A 166 4.48 -14.98 9.82
CA ALA A 166 3.56 -14.37 8.86
C ALA A 166 4.31 -13.64 7.73
N SER A 167 5.42 -12.98 8.03
CA SER A 167 6.26 -12.32 7.02
C SER A 167 6.86 -13.33 6.04
N LEU A 168 7.34 -14.49 6.52
CA LEU A 168 7.84 -15.57 5.66
C LEU A 168 6.74 -16.15 4.78
N ILE A 169 5.55 -16.40 5.34
CA ILE A 169 4.40 -16.93 4.60
C ILE A 169 3.95 -15.97 3.51
N GLU A 170 3.80 -14.68 3.81
CA GLU A 170 3.42 -13.68 2.81
C GLU A 170 4.51 -13.51 1.75
N THR A 171 5.79 -13.60 2.12
CA THR A 171 6.90 -13.61 1.15
C THR A 171 6.80 -14.80 0.20
N CYS A 172 6.46 -16.00 0.70
CA CYS A 172 6.24 -17.18 -0.16
C CYS A 172 5.11 -16.92 -1.16
N LYS A 173 3.96 -16.43 -0.69
CA LYS A 173 2.80 -16.12 -1.55
C LYS A 173 3.13 -15.09 -2.63
N LEU A 174 3.87 -14.03 -2.28
CA LEU A 174 4.30 -13.00 -3.25
C LEU A 174 5.21 -13.56 -4.34
N ASN A 175 5.97 -14.62 -4.03
CA ASN A 175 6.84 -15.31 -4.97
C ASN A 175 6.16 -16.53 -5.64
N GLY A 176 4.88 -16.81 -5.36
CA GLY A 176 4.19 -17.99 -5.93
C GLY A 176 4.65 -19.33 -5.34
N VAL A 177 5.31 -19.32 -4.17
CA VAL A 177 5.77 -20.52 -3.47
C VAL A 177 4.70 -21.00 -2.49
N GLU A 178 4.44 -22.32 -2.49
CA GLU A 178 3.55 -22.95 -1.50
C GLU A 178 4.19 -22.86 -0.10
N PRO A 179 3.59 -22.13 0.86
CA PRO A 179 4.25 -21.80 2.12
C PRO A 179 4.57 -23.00 3.02
N LEU A 180 3.71 -24.02 3.06
CA LEU A 180 3.91 -25.19 3.92
C LEU A 180 5.12 -26.00 3.47
N GLY A 181 5.22 -26.28 2.17
CA GLY A 181 6.33 -27.01 1.56
C GLY A 181 7.65 -26.28 1.71
N TYR A 182 7.65 -24.95 1.55
CA TYR A 182 8.82 -24.13 1.84
C TYR A 182 9.25 -24.21 3.31
N LEU A 183 8.32 -24.03 4.25
CA LEU A 183 8.65 -24.05 5.68
C LEU A 183 9.14 -25.44 6.14
N ALA A 184 8.56 -26.51 5.61
CA ALA A 184 9.00 -27.88 5.89
C ALA A 184 10.44 -28.10 5.43
N ASP A 185 10.77 -27.77 4.17
CA ASP A 185 12.12 -27.91 3.62
C ASP A 185 13.13 -27.01 4.35
N LEU A 186 12.75 -25.77 4.66
CA LEU A 186 13.55 -24.83 5.44
C LEU A 186 13.96 -25.44 6.78
N LEU A 187 13.00 -25.92 7.56
CA LEU A 187 13.25 -26.52 8.87
C LEU A 187 14.07 -27.81 8.76
N THR A 188 13.78 -28.66 7.77
CA THR A 188 14.58 -29.87 7.51
C THR A 188 16.05 -29.55 7.24
N ARG A 189 16.33 -28.53 6.41
CA ARG A 189 17.71 -28.13 6.10
C ARG A 189 18.44 -27.54 7.30
N ILE A 190 17.76 -26.73 8.11
CA ILE A 190 18.33 -26.19 9.35
C ILE A 190 18.69 -27.34 10.31
N VAL A 191 17.78 -28.30 10.51
CA VAL A 191 18.04 -29.48 11.37
C VAL A 191 19.19 -30.34 10.82
N ASN A 192 19.33 -30.43 9.50
CA ASN A 192 20.43 -31.14 8.84
C ASN A 192 21.76 -30.36 8.82
N GLY A 193 21.85 -29.23 9.52
CA GLY A 193 23.09 -28.48 9.71
C GLY A 193 23.42 -27.48 8.60
N HIS A 194 22.42 -26.97 7.87
CA HIS A 194 22.65 -25.91 6.89
C HIS A 194 23.36 -24.71 7.55
N PRO A 195 24.52 -24.27 7.01
CA PRO A 195 25.34 -23.28 7.69
C PRO A 195 24.68 -21.90 7.65
N ASN A 196 24.74 -21.18 8.79
CA ASN A 196 24.18 -19.83 8.90
C ASN A 196 24.80 -18.84 7.90
N SER A 197 26.05 -19.06 7.49
CA SER A 197 26.72 -18.27 6.46
C SER A 197 26.12 -18.41 5.05
N GLN A 198 25.22 -19.37 4.83
CA GLN A 198 24.55 -19.63 3.56
C GLN A 198 23.03 -19.45 3.68
N ILE A 199 22.55 -18.56 4.56
CA ILE A 199 21.12 -18.33 4.77
C ILE A 199 20.38 -17.92 3.48
N ASP A 200 21.09 -17.29 2.54
CA ASP A 200 20.54 -16.86 1.26
C ASP A 200 20.00 -18.03 0.42
N ASP A 201 20.56 -19.24 0.57
CA ASP A 201 20.10 -20.46 -0.12
C ASP A 201 18.74 -20.97 0.36
N LEU A 202 18.27 -20.42 1.48
CA LEU A 202 17.02 -20.77 2.13
C LEU A 202 15.90 -19.77 1.83
N LEU A 203 16.16 -18.67 1.09
CA LEU A 203 15.18 -17.63 0.86
C LEU A 203 14.09 -18.07 -0.15
N PRO A 204 12.83 -17.61 -0.02
CA PRO A 204 11.71 -18.10 -0.83
C PRO A 204 11.92 -17.99 -2.34
N TRP A 205 12.60 -16.95 -2.82
CA TRP A 205 12.88 -16.77 -4.25
C TRP A 205 13.97 -17.70 -4.81
N VAL A 206 14.81 -18.29 -3.95
CA VAL A 206 15.78 -19.33 -4.36
C VAL A 206 15.12 -20.71 -4.46
N TYR A 207 14.05 -20.92 -3.68
CA TYR A 207 13.31 -22.19 -3.64
C TYR A 207 12.67 -22.55 -5.00
N ILE A 208 12.17 -21.55 -5.74
CA ILE A 208 11.55 -21.71 -7.07
C ILE A 208 12.54 -22.31 -8.07
N ASN A 209 13.75 -21.75 -8.14
CA ASN A 209 14.78 -22.18 -9.10
C ASN A 209 15.16 -23.66 -8.92
N LYS A 210 15.08 -24.21 -7.70
CA LYS A 210 15.40 -25.61 -7.42
C LYS A 210 14.28 -26.60 -7.80
N LEU A 211 13.02 -26.16 -7.80
CA LEU A 211 11.89 -26.99 -8.25
C LEU A 211 11.81 -27.06 -9.77
N GLU A 212 12.02 -25.94 -10.47
CA GLU A 212 12.06 -25.90 -11.93
C GLU A 212 13.21 -26.74 -12.51
N LEU A 213 14.38 -26.72 -11.87
CA LEU A 213 15.53 -27.57 -12.24
C LEU A 213 15.27 -29.08 -12.09
N LYS A 214 14.36 -29.50 -11.20
CA LYS A 214 14.00 -30.92 -11.00
C LYS A 214 12.88 -31.40 -11.93
N ALA A 215 12.06 -30.49 -12.44
CA ALA A 215 10.93 -30.82 -13.32
C ALA A 215 11.32 -30.96 -14.80
N VAL A 216 12.58 -30.64 -15.16
CA VAL A 216 13.13 -30.70 -16.54
C VAL A 216 14.07 -31.90 -16.74
N THR A 217 14.10 -32.85 -15.80
CA THR A 217 14.78 -34.15 -15.89
C THR A 217 13.78 -35.28 -15.85
#